data_AF-A0A7C5XDJ9-F1
#
_entry.id   AF-A0A7C5XDJ9-F1
#
_cell.length_a   1.000
_cell.length_b   1.000
_cell.length_c   1.000
_cell.angle_alpha   90.00
_cell.angle_beta   90.00
_cell.angle_gamma   90.00
#
_symmetry.space_group_name_H-M   'P 1'
#
loop_
_entity.id
_entity.type
_entity.pdbx_description
1 polymer ?
#
loop_
_entity_poly.entity_id
_entity_poly.type
_entity_poly.pdbx_seq_one_letter_code
_entity_poly.pdbx_strand_id
1 'polypeptide(L)'
;MHRSRCFAALAMGGFKINGPPKNGKGLMIIKEISDTSNEVSLPKPTQAGRIKPCIELISKAMRCLENNDKQCTMRLIGEMIRLDCNNGNVVNKEVTSKVKDIVHKLWLRSDDEKRCKLLRMLRRLVSKGWIRGALHRSNEALNMWLVRCNIDWKSKATRNDVIKSIEDMLREKFSWNEVKMCEEMWQFIGVDVNEFRRHGIEPCSWLEGLEELSDLKKPYWFGMKASDLGIMKFTRRIKLMLNTTNTIDAVFFAKLLSTVKVPSLIIKWDKSSTIIAKYIHRTITLSYYIDLGIDVWPWPIEFSVDEFEKILNSFTDEELSMFLAGEIDGDGTICAFIDKEKYVHAIVRIVACKACPKRLILDLLKEVIAKKFGIIGHIESYETTDGLTFHSKNAVRLLRRIVKYVHHPLRRLRAELILAYYEGRIDEKEFERLYEQTEYVLGGPDVKRNHALEALTRAAPQTHTHRVLTTIKQ
;
A
#
# COMPACT_ATOMS: atom_id res chain seq x y z
N MET A 1 30.34 8.05 -27.80
CA MET A 1 29.33 7.09 -27.28
C MET A 1 28.53 7.82 -26.22
N HIS A 2 27.30 8.24 -26.51
CA HIS A 2 26.40 8.63 -25.43
C HIS A 2 26.08 7.36 -24.63
N ARG A 3 26.48 7.32 -23.35
CA ARG A 3 26.02 6.28 -22.43
C ARG A 3 24.50 6.32 -22.45
N SER A 4 23.86 5.24 -22.89
CA SER A 4 22.41 5.11 -22.92
C SER A 4 21.85 5.44 -21.53
N ARG A 5 21.04 6.48 -21.43
CA ARG A 5 20.46 6.96 -20.17
C ARG A 5 19.58 5.89 -19.47
N CYS A 6 19.25 4.80 -20.17
CA CYS A 6 18.55 3.63 -19.63
C CYS A 6 19.40 2.72 -18.71
N PHE A 7 20.74 2.84 -18.64
CA PHE A 7 21.56 1.91 -17.83
C PHE A 7 21.38 2.05 -16.31
N ALA A 8 20.86 3.19 -15.82
CA ALA A 8 20.59 3.41 -14.40
C ALA A 8 19.17 3.02 -13.95
N ALA A 9 18.36 2.44 -14.86
CA ALA A 9 17.01 1.95 -14.58
C ALA A 9 17.00 0.45 -14.19
N LEU A 10 18.13 -0.08 -13.68
CA LEU A 10 18.21 -1.43 -13.13
C LEU A 10 17.32 -1.53 -11.88
N ALA A 11 16.12 -2.09 -12.01
CA ALA A 11 15.29 -2.68 -10.95
C ALA A 11 15.49 -2.11 -9.53
N MET A 12 15.31 -0.80 -9.35
CA MET A 12 15.46 -0.13 -8.04
C MET A 12 14.19 -0.23 -7.17
N GLY A 13 13.22 -1.09 -7.52
CA GLY A 13 11.94 -1.22 -6.83
C GLY A 13 11.63 -2.59 -6.19
N GLY A 14 12.22 -3.68 -6.68
CA GLY A 14 11.91 -5.03 -6.20
C GLY A 14 12.67 -5.42 -4.94
N PHE A 15 12.17 -5.05 -3.75
CA PHE A 15 12.66 -5.63 -2.49
C PHE A 15 12.31 -7.13 -2.44
N LYS A 16 13.28 -7.98 -2.80
CA LYS A 16 13.21 -9.43 -2.61
C LYS A 16 13.42 -9.76 -1.14
N ILE A 17 12.36 -10.26 -0.50
CA ILE A 17 12.44 -10.87 0.83
C ILE A 17 13.05 -12.26 0.66
N ASN A 18 14.37 -12.38 0.79
CA ASN A 18 15.00 -13.65 1.13
C ASN A 18 14.89 -13.87 2.65
N GLY A 19 14.65 -15.11 3.06
CA GLY A 19 14.43 -15.55 4.45
C GLY A 19 15.57 -15.23 5.43
N PRO A 20 15.41 -15.59 6.72
CA PRO A 20 16.16 -14.98 7.83
C PRO A 20 17.65 -15.34 7.80
N PRO A 21 18.56 -14.41 8.15
CA PRO A 21 19.96 -14.75 8.37
C PRO A 21 20.08 -15.57 9.66
N LYS A 22 20.63 -16.78 9.54
CA LYS A 22 21.20 -17.52 10.66
C LYS A 22 22.53 -16.87 11.06
N ASN A 23 22.69 -16.74 12.38
CA ASN A 23 23.90 -16.44 13.15
C ASN A 23 24.04 -14.99 13.64
N GLY A 24 24.15 -14.89 14.96
CA GLY A 24 24.09 -13.66 15.72
C GLY A 24 25.40 -12.91 15.80
N LYS A 25 25.29 -11.70 16.35
CA LYS A 25 26.20 -11.13 17.36
C LYS A 25 25.68 -9.75 17.79
N GLY A 26 25.55 -9.57 19.11
CA GLY A 26 25.94 -8.34 19.81
C GLY A 26 24.93 -7.19 19.90
N LEU A 27 24.43 -6.97 21.12
CA LEU A 27 23.86 -5.71 21.60
C LEU A 27 24.80 -4.51 21.36
N MET A 28 24.24 -3.38 20.91
CA MET A 28 24.76 -2.06 21.28
C MET A 28 23.63 -1.03 21.39
N ILE A 29 23.53 -0.47 22.59
CA ILE A 29 22.67 0.63 23.03
C ILE A 29 23.20 1.93 22.45
N ILE A 30 22.38 2.74 21.75
CA ILE A 30 22.67 4.17 21.55
C ILE A 30 21.39 5.02 21.71
N LYS A 31 21.59 6.07 22.52
CA LYS A 31 20.73 7.14 23.03
C LYS A 31 19.70 7.76 22.07
N GLU A 32 18.56 8.12 22.64
CA GLU A 32 17.61 9.10 22.12
C GLU A 32 18.31 10.44 21.82
N ILE A 33 18.09 10.98 20.63
CA ILE A 33 18.30 12.39 20.32
C ILE A 33 16.92 13.02 20.28
N SER A 34 16.71 13.95 21.20
CA SER A 34 15.53 14.78 21.36
C SER A 34 15.63 16.01 20.45
N ASP A 35 14.79 16.09 19.43
CA ASP A 35 14.57 17.35 18.72
C ASP A 35 13.25 17.95 19.18
N THR A 36 13.37 19.12 19.81
CA THR A 36 12.29 19.94 20.34
C THR A 36 11.87 20.94 19.27
N SER A 37 10.61 20.90 18.83
CA SER A 37 9.98 21.99 18.10
C SER A 37 8.96 22.69 19.01
N ASN A 38 9.22 23.97 19.26
CA ASN A 38 8.38 24.86 20.06
C ASN A 38 7.24 25.41 19.18
N GLU A 39 6.03 24.87 19.35
CA GLU A 39 4.80 25.61 19.09
C GLU A 39 3.90 25.52 20.31
N VAL A 40 3.57 26.69 20.86
CA VAL A 40 2.87 26.89 22.13
C VAL A 40 1.42 26.41 22.01
N SER A 41 1.22 25.12 22.29
CA SER A 41 -0.06 24.60 22.76
C SER A 41 -0.15 24.86 24.27
N LEU A 42 -1.28 25.36 24.75
CA LEU A 42 -1.58 25.42 26.19
C LEU A 42 -1.20 24.08 26.86
N PRO A 43 -0.47 24.08 28.00
CA PRO A 43 0.05 22.85 28.57
C PRO A 43 -1.10 21.94 28.97
N LYS A 44 -1.28 20.85 28.21
CA LYS A 44 -2.12 19.73 28.66
C LYS A 44 -1.47 19.21 29.95
N PRO A 45 -2.23 19.05 31.05
CA PRO A 45 -1.65 18.59 32.32
C PRO A 45 -0.94 17.26 32.09
N THR A 46 0.31 17.18 32.57
CA THR A 46 1.16 15.99 32.55
C THR A 46 0.42 14.79 33.16
N GLN A 47 0.86 13.58 32.82
CA GLN A 47 0.31 12.32 33.33
C GLN A 47 0.15 12.35 34.87
N ALA A 48 1.11 12.95 35.59
CA ALA A 48 1.06 13.16 37.04
C ALA A 48 -0.04 14.13 37.52
N GLY A 49 -0.31 15.19 36.75
CA GLY A 49 -1.34 16.19 37.08
C GLY A 49 -2.78 15.68 36.93
N ARG A 50 -3.01 14.61 36.17
CA ARG A 50 -4.35 14.01 35.96
C ARG A 50 -4.69 12.87 36.91
N ILE A 51 -3.69 12.21 37.49
CA ILE A 51 -3.90 11.08 38.41
C ILE A 51 -4.56 11.53 39.72
N LYS A 52 -4.11 12.65 40.29
CA LYS A 52 -4.65 13.16 41.56
C LYS A 52 -6.17 13.46 41.49
N PRO A 53 -6.68 14.18 40.46
CA PRO A 53 -8.12 14.33 40.25
C PRO A 53 -8.88 13.00 40.11
N CYS A 54 -8.31 12.02 39.39
CA CYS A 54 -8.94 10.70 39.25
C CYS A 54 -9.04 9.97 40.60
N ILE A 55 -7.98 9.99 41.41
CA ILE A 55 -7.98 9.35 42.74
C ILE A 55 -9.02 10.01 43.65
N GLU A 56 -9.09 11.35 43.67
CA GLU A 56 -10.08 12.07 44.49
C GLU A 56 -11.52 11.72 44.09
N LEU A 57 -11.81 11.63 42.79
CA LEU A 57 -13.11 11.24 42.28
C LEU A 57 -13.44 9.77 42.61
N ILE A 58 -12.46 8.86 42.52
CA ILE A 58 -12.60 7.45 42.93
C ILE A 58 -12.99 7.38 44.42
N SER A 59 -12.28 8.09 45.30
CA SER A 59 -12.57 8.10 46.73
C SER A 59 -13.95 8.70 47.04
N LYS A 60 -14.36 9.77 46.34
CA LYS A 60 -15.71 10.33 46.46
C LYS A 60 -16.79 9.33 45.99
N ALA A 61 -16.54 8.63 44.89
CA ALA A 61 -17.47 7.65 44.35
C ALA A 61 -17.61 6.42 45.25
N MET A 62 -16.52 5.97 45.88
CA MET A 62 -16.56 4.90 46.87
C MET A 62 -17.39 5.27 48.10
N ARG A 63 -17.24 6.49 48.65
CA ARG A 63 -18.08 6.96 49.76
C ARG A 63 -19.56 7.00 49.39
N CYS A 64 -19.89 7.46 48.18
CA CYS A 64 -21.28 7.43 47.71
C CYS A 64 -21.81 5.99 47.56
N LEU A 65 -20.98 5.05 47.10
CA LEU A 65 -21.34 3.63 47.04
C LEU A 65 -21.60 3.02 48.42
N GLU A 66 -20.77 3.36 49.41
CA GLU A 66 -20.91 2.90 50.81
C GLU A 66 -22.19 3.44 51.44
N ASN A 67 -22.54 4.70 51.17
CA ASN A 67 -23.79 5.32 51.61
C ASN A 67 -25.02 4.92 50.77
N ASN A 68 -24.88 3.95 49.86
CA ASN A 68 -25.92 3.51 48.92
C ASN A 68 -26.52 4.63 48.04
N ASP A 69 -25.80 5.74 47.86
CA ASP A 69 -26.17 6.83 46.97
C ASP A 69 -25.76 6.50 45.53
N LYS A 70 -26.66 5.76 44.87
CA LYS A 70 -26.50 5.33 43.48
C LYS A 70 -26.45 6.52 42.52
N GLN A 71 -27.15 7.62 42.80
CA GLN A 71 -27.20 8.77 41.91
C GLN A 71 -25.90 9.59 41.97
N CYS A 72 -25.37 9.83 43.18
CA CYS A 72 -24.05 10.41 43.35
C CYS A 72 -22.98 9.55 42.63
N THR A 73 -23.03 8.23 42.80
CA THR A 73 -22.06 7.32 42.18
C THR A 73 -22.11 7.42 40.65
N MET A 74 -23.30 7.39 40.05
CA MET A 74 -23.45 7.53 38.59
C MET A 74 -22.88 8.86 38.06
N ARG A 75 -23.14 9.98 38.77
CA ARG A 75 -22.61 11.29 38.41
C ARG A 75 -21.08 11.28 38.40
N LEU A 76 -20.46 10.77 39.47
CA LEU A 76 -19.01 10.71 39.61
C LEU A 76 -18.34 9.76 38.60
N ILE A 77 -18.99 8.64 38.25
CA ILE A 77 -18.54 7.79 37.12
C ILE A 77 -18.50 8.58 35.82
N GLY A 78 -19.54 9.37 35.54
CA GLY A 78 -19.59 10.22 34.35
C GLY A 78 -18.46 11.26 34.32
N GLU A 79 -18.16 11.89 35.45
CA GLU A 79 -17.04 12.84 35.59
C GLU A 79 -15.67 12.16 35.41
N MET A 80 -15.44 11.00 36.03
CA MET A 80 -14.21 10.23 35.87
C MET A 80 -13.94 9.85 34.41
N ILE A 81 -14.96 9.43 33.68
CA ILE A 81 -14.80 9.06 32.27
C ILE A 81 -14.51 10.29 31.40
N ARG A 82 -15.15 11.45 31.67
CA ARG A 82 -14.85 12.70 30.94
C ARG A 82 -13.43 13.22 31.17
N LEU A 83 -12.81 12.86 32.29
CA LEU A 83 -11.42 13.15 32.61
C LEU A 83 -10.43 12.06 32.15
N ASP A 84 -10.89 11.10 31.32
CA ASP A 84 -10.09 9.99 30.82
C ASP A 84 -9.50 9.06 31.91
N CYS A 85 -10.08 9.02 33.12
CA CYS A 85 -9.62 8.12 34.20
C CYS A 85 -9.81 6.63 33.85
N ASN A 86 -10.54 6.33 32.77
CA ASN A 86 -10.76 4.99 32.23
C ASN A 86 -9.79 4.60 31.09
N ASN A 87 -8.87 5.50 30.71
CA ASN A 87 -7.93 5.32 29.59
C ASN A 87 -6.51 5.01 30.08
N GLY A 88 -6.05 3.77 29.86
CA GLY A 88 -4.75 3.30 30.32
C GLY A 88 -3.52 3.94 29.64
N ASN A 89 -3.74 4.70 28.56
CA ASN A 89 -2.69 5.50 27.93
C ASN A 89 -2.52 6.88 28.58
N VAL A 90 -3.52 7.31 29.37
CA VAL A 90 -3.56 8.63 30.02
C VAL A 90 -3.28 8.51 31.52
N VAL A 91 -3.78 7.44 32.15
CA VAL A 91 -3.54 7.12 33.57
C VAL A 91 -3.04 5.69 33.71
N ASN A 92 -2.44 5.34 34.84
CA ASN A 92 -1.93 3.99 35.05
C ASN A 92 -3.05 2.93 35.13
N LYS A 93 -2.68 1.67 34.94
CA LYS A 93 -3.62 0.54 34.93
C LYS A 93 -4.42 0.41 36.23
N GLU A 94 -3.80 0.75 37.37
CA GLU A 94 -4.44 0.69 38.68
C GLU A 94 -5.66 1.63 38.77
N VAL A 95 -5.51 2.89 38.36
CA VAL A 95 -6.61 3.87 38.32
C VAL A 95 -7.72 3.38 37.40
N THR A 96 -7.37 2.88 36.20
CA THR A 96 -8.39 2.37 35.27
C THR A 96 -9.14 1.16 35.82
N SER A 97 -8.48 0.31 36.61
CA SER A 97 -9.10 -0.85 37.25
C SER A 97 -10.08 -0.41 38.34
N LYS A 98 -9.69 0.55 39.18
CA LYS A 98 -10.55 1.09 40.24
C LYS A 98 -11.83 1.73 39.68
N VAL A 99 -11.74 2.42 38.55
CA VAL A 99 -12.95 2.96 37.86
C VAL A 99 -13.87 1.83 37.41
N LYS A 100 -13.33 0.73 36.85
CA LYS A 100 -14.13 -0.45 36.49
C LYS A 100 -14.76 -1.11 37.70
N ASP A 101 -14.04 -1.22 38.80
CA ASP A 101 -14.55 -1.82 40.04
C ASP A 101 -15.72 -1.01 40.62
N ILE A 102 -15.65 0.32 40.57
CA ILE A 102 -16.77 1.19 40.99
C ILE A 102 -18.01 0.94 40.13
N VAL A 103 -17.84 0.86 38.79
CA VAL A 103 -18.93 0.54 37.86
C VAL A 103 -19.50 -0.84 38.15
N HIS A 104 -18.66 -1.84 38.40
CA HIS A 104 -19.07 -3.20 38.74
C HIS A 104 -19.88 -3.25 40.05
N LYS A 105 -19.37 -2.62 41.10
CA LYS A 105 -20.03 -2.56 42.42
C LYS A 105 -21.37 -1.85 42.34
N LEU A 106 -21.45 -0.73 41.60
CA LEU A 106 -22.71 -0.04 41.36
C LEU A 106 -23.71 -0.94 40.62
N TRP A 107 -23.26 -1.66 39.59
CA TRP A 107 -24.10 -2.57 38.82
C TRP A 107 -24.71 -3.69 39.68
N LEU A 108 -23.90 -4.30 40.55
CA LEU A 108 -24.36 -5.37 41.45
C LEU A 108 -25.39 -4.87 42.46
N ARG A 109 -25.21 -3.66 43.01
CA ARG A 109 -26.10 -3.05 44.02
C ARG A 109 -27.35 -2.38 43.44
N SER A 110 -27.45 -2.28 42.12
CA SER A 110 -28.55 -1.60 41.42
C SER A 110 -29.68 -2.56 41.04
N ASP A 111 -30.91 -2.05 41.11
CA ASP A 111 -32.08 -2.67 40.48
C ASP A 111 -32.03 -2.52 38.95
N ASP A 112 -32.99 -3.14 38.27
CA ASP A 112 -33.03 -3.24 36.82
C ASP A 112 -33.20 -1.86 36.15
N GLU A 113 -33.96 -0.94 36.75
CA GLU A 113 -34.16 0.41 36.23
C GLU A 113 -32.85 1.22 36.27
N LYS A 114 -32.17 1.19 37.42
CA LYS A 114 -30.87 1.86 37.62
C LYS A 114 -29.79 1.25 36.74
N ARG A 115 -29.80 -0.07 36.52
CA ARG A 115 -28.92 -0.76 35.56
C ARG A 115 -29.13 -0.24 34.14
N CYS A 116 -30.39 -0.09 33.70
CA CYS A 116 -30.69 0.49 32.39
C CYS A 116 -30.24 1.95 32.28
N LYS A 117 -30.43 2.77 33.33
CA LYS A 117 -29.95 4.16 33.36
C LYS A 117 -28.43 4.23 33.26
N LEU A 118 -27.71 3.36 33.96
CA LEU A 118 -26.26 3.26 33.92
C LEU A 118 -25.77 2.88 32.51
N LEU A 119 -26.40 1.90 31.85
CA LEU A 119 -26.04 1.53 30.48
C LEU A 119 -26.27 2.66 29.46
N ARG A 120 -27.39 3.39 29.57
CA ARG A 120 -27.67 4.54 28.69
C ARG A 120 -26.62 5.64 28.84
N MET A 121 -26.19 5.91 30.07
CA MET A 121 -25.12 6.86 30.35
C MET A 121 -23.80 6.39 29.76
N LEU A 122 -23.38 5.16 30.07
CA LEU A 122 -22.11 4.61 29.62
C LEU A 122 -22.04 4.47 28.08
N ARG A 123 -23.17 4.23 27.40
CA ARG A 123 -23.23 4.20 25.92
C ARG A 123 -22.68 5.43 25.26
N ARG A 124 -22.93 6.59 25.88
CA ARG A 124 -22.50 7.88 25.33
C ARG A 124 -21.03 8.18 25.63
N LEU A 125 -20.40 7.42 26.53
CA LEU A 125 -19.11 7.77 27.12
C LEU A 125 -18.01 6.73 26.83
N VAL A 126 -18.34 5.45 26.64
CA VAL A 126 -17.35 4.37 26.49
C VAL A 126 -17.74 3.32 25.45
N SER A 127 -16.78 2.48 25.05
CA SER A 127 -17.02 1.38 24.11
C SER A 127 -17.77 0.21 24.77
N LYS A 128 -18.49 -0.56 23.95
CA LYS A 128 -19.17 -1.80 24.38
C LYS A 128 -18.20 -2.79 25.04
N GLY A 129 -17.00 -2.94 24.47
CA GLY A 129 -15.95 -3.80 25.01
C GLY A 129 -15.44 -3.36 26.38
N TRP A 130 -15.36 -2.05 26.63
CA TRP A 130 -14.97 -1.53 27.94
C TRP A 130 -16.01 -1.87 29.01
N ILE A 131 -17.31 -1.69 28.71
CA ILE A 131 -18.42 -2.01 29.63
C ILE A 131 -18.48 -3.51 29.91
N ARG A 132 -18.32 -4.33 28.88
CA ARG A 132 -18.22 -5.79 29.05
C ARG A 132 -17.15 -6.14 30.08
N GLY A 133 -15.99 -5.50 29.97
CA GLY A 133 -14.90 -5.64 30.93
C GLY A 133 -15.22 -5.09 32.32
N ALA A 134 -15.91 -3.94 32.43
CA ALA A 134 -16.28 -3.35 33.72
C ALA A 134 -17.40 -4.12 34.44
N LEU A 135 -18.32 -4.75 33.70
CA LEU A 135 -19.45 -5.48 34.28
C LEU A 135 -19.13 -6.96 34.54
N HIS A 136 -17.99 -7.46 34.06
CA HIS A 136 -17.63 -8.88 34.07
C HIS A 136 -18.73 -9.77 33.46
N ARG A 137 -19.23 -9.39 32.28
CA ARG A 137 -20.29 -10.13 31.57
C ARG A 137 -19.82 -10.61 30.20
N SER A 138 -20.42 -11.71 29.72
CA SER A 138 -20.25 -12.15 28.34
C SER A 138 -20.94 -11.19 27.36
N ASN A 139 -20.65 -11.33 26.06
CA ASN A 139 -21.32 -10.51 25.04
C ASN A 139 -22.82 -10.82 24.97
N GLU A 140 -23.19 -12.07 25.13
CA GLU A 140 -24.57 -12.57 25.11
C GLU A 140 -25.37 -11.95 26.27
N ALA A 141 -24.81 -12.02 27.48
CA ALA A 141 -25.44 -11.44 28.67
C ALA A 141 -25.58 -9.90 28.56
N LEU A 142 -24.55 -9.22 28.05
CA LEU A 142 -24.64 -7.77 27.83
C LEU A 142 -25.69 -7.42 26.77
N ASN A 143 -25.76 -8.17 25.66
CA ASN A 143 -26.76 -7.95 24.61
C ASN A 143 -28.19 -8.12 25.13
N MET A 144 -28.45 -9.15 25.94
CA MET A 144 -29.75 -9.35 26.57
C MET A 144 -30.16 -8.13 27.41
N TRP A 145 -29.23 -7.55 28.17
CA TRP A 145 -29.46 -6.31 28.92
C TRP A 145 -29.71 -5.10 28.01
N LEU A 146 -28.96 -4.97 26.91
CA LEU A 146 -29.17 -3.88 25.95
C LEU A 146 -30.56 -3.94 25.32
N VAL A 147 -31.00 -5.13 24.90
CA VAL A 147 -32.36 -5.38 24.39
C VAL A 147 -33.40 -5.05 25.46
N ARG A 148 -33.22 -5.59 26.68
CA ARG A 148 -34.14 -5.35 27.81
C ARG A 148 -34.29 -3.86 28.15
N CYS A 149 -33.22 -3.09 28.06
CA CYS A 149 -33.22 -1.66 28.35
C CYS A 149 -33.65 -0.79 27.16
N ASN A 150 -34.03 -1.41 26.03
CA ASN A 150 -34.30 -0.76 24.74
C ASN A 150 -33.16 0.18 24.31
N ILE A 151 -31.93 -0.33 24.37
CA ILE A 151 -30.72 0.40 24.01
C ILE A 151 -30.20 -0.16 22.70
N ASP A 152 -30.48 0.55 21.61
CA ASP A 152 -29.73 0.35 20.37
C ASP A 152 -28.29 0.82 20.60
N TRP A 153 -27.38 -0.14 20.52
CA TRP A 153 -25.94 0.09 20.56
C TRP A 153 -25.39 -0.08 19.17
N LYS A 154 -25.74 0.85 18.27
CA LYS A 154 -25.09 0.95 16.96
C LYS A 154 -23.59 0.86 17.18
N SER A 155 -22.98 -0.15 16.56
CA SER A 155 -21.53 -0.18 16.40
C SER A 155 -21.11 1.19 15.90
N LYS A 156 -20.00 1.74 16.42
CA LYS A 156 -19.35 2.88 15.76
C LYS A 156 -19.30 2.57 14.26
N ALA A 157 -19.56 3.57 13.41
CA ALA A 157 -19.43 3.44 11.96
C ALA A 157 -18.21 2.59 11.67
N THR A 158 -18.40 1.49 10.93
CA THR A 158 -17.26 0.62 10.66
C THR A 158 -16.27 1.47 9.88
N ARG A 159 -14.97 1.15 10.01
CA ARG A 159 -13.95 1.89 9.27
C ARG A 159 -14.29 1.95 7.78
N ASN A 160 -14.82 0.86 7.22
CA ASN A 160 -15.27 0.80 5.83
C ASN A 160 -16.39 1.80 5.54
N ASP A 161 -17.38 1.95 6.42
CA ASP A 161 -18.44 2.94 6.27
C ASP A 161 -17.89 4.37 6.28
N VAL A 162 -16.91 4.65 7.16
CA VAL A 162 -16.24 5.96 7.23
C VAL A 162 -15.45 6.24 5.96
N ILE A 163 -14.71 5.25 5.44
CA ILE A 163 -13.93 5.41 4.22
C ILE A 163 -14.85 5.65 3.03
N LYS A 164 -15.90 4.83 2.88
CA LYS A 164 -16.88 5.02 1.82
C LYS A 164 -17.48 6.42 1.86
N SER A 165 -17.83 6.91 3.05
CA SER A 165 -18.30 8.29 3.22
C SER A 165 -17.27 9.36 2.85
N ILE A 166 -15.96 9.12 3.07
CA ILE A 166 -14.89 10.03 2.64
C ILE A 166 -14.73 9.99 1.13
N GLU A 167 -14.71 8.80 0.53
CA GLU A 167 -14.61 8.62 -0.93
C GLU A 167 -15.80 9.26 -1.64
N ASP A 168 -17.02 9.04 -1.15
CA ASP A 168 -18.25 9.65 -1.67
C ASP A 168 -18.15 11.19 -1.57
N MET A 169 -17.68 11.71 -0.43
CA MET A 169 -17.48 13.16 -0.25
C MET A 169 -16.41 13.73 -1.19
N LEU A 170 -15.31 13.00 -1.41
CA LEU A 170 -14.24 13.41 -2.33
C LEU A 170 -14.74 13.45 -3.77
N ARG A 171 -15.53 12.46 -4.18
CA ARG A 171 -16.18 12.43 -5.50
C ARG A 171 -17.20 13.54 -5.67
N GLU A 172 -18.10 13.72 -4.70
CA GLU A 172 -19.21 14.68 -4.78
C GLU A 172 -18.75 16.14 -4.66
N LYS A 173 -17.84 16.44 -3.72
CA LYS A 173 -17.47 17.82 -3.39
C LYS A 173 -16.20 18.31 -4.06
N PHE A 174 -15.28 17.41 -4.36
CA PHE A 174 -13.96 17.76 -4.91
C PHE A 174 -13.74 17.19 -6.31
N SER A 175 -14.76 16.56 -6.89
CA SER A 175 -14.69 15.88 -8.19
C SER A 175 -13.49 14.92 -8.29
N TRP A 176 -13.08 14.36 -7.14
CA TRP A 176 -11.90 13.53 -7.06
C TRP A 176 -12.24 12.12 -7.58
N ASN A 177 -11.73 11.80 -8.75
CA ASN A 177 -11.87 10.49 -9.38
C ASN A 177 -10.50 9.91 -9.74
N GLU A 178 -10.51 8.72 -10.34
CA GLU A 178 -9.31 8.00 -10.77
C GLU A 178 -8.46 8.79 -11.77
N VAL A 179 -9.09 9.58 -12.66
CA VAL A 179 -8.38 10.44 -13.61
C VAL A 179 -7.67 11.57 -12.87
N LYS A 180 -8.37 12.25 -11.95
CA LYS A 180 -7.78 13.30 -11.13
C LYS A 180 -6.62 12.77 -10.27
N MET A 181 -6.77 11.60 -9.67
CA MET A 181 -5.70 10.87 -8.95
C MET A 181 -4.46 10.67 -9.84
N CYS A 182 -4.67 10.22 -11.08
CA CYS A 182 -3.59 10.04 -12.05
C CYS A 182 -2.92 11.36 -12.44
N GLU A 183 -3.69 12.43 -12.71
CA GLU A 183 -3.16 13.75 -13.05
C GLU A 183 -2.34 14.36 -11.92
N GLU A 184 -2.80 14.25 -10.67
CA GLU A 184 -2.07 14.73 -9.49
C GLU A 184 -0.75 13.96 -9.29
N MET A 185 -0.74 12.65 -9.55
CA MET A 185 0.49 11.86 -9.56
C MET A 185 1.47 12.37 -10.62
N TRP A 186 1.01 12.64 -11.85
CA TRP A 186 1.85 13.17 -12.92
C TRP A 186 2.41 14.56 -12.59
N GLN A 187 1.56 15.45 -12.09
CA GLN A 187 1.95 16.79 -11.67
C GLN A 187 3.00 16.73 -10.55
N PHE A 188 2.86 15.81 -9.60
CA PHE A 188 3.82 15.61 -8.51
C PHE A 188 5.23 15.24 -9.02
N ILE A 189 5.33 14.49 -10.12
CA ILE A 189 6.61 14.09 -10.71
C ILE A 189 7.07 14.97 -11.88
N GLY A 190 6.40 16.11 -12.11
CA GLY A 190 6.77 17.10 -13.11
C GLY A 190 6.43 16.72 -14.56
N VAL A 191 5.40 15.89 -14.77
CA VAL A 191 4.88 15.55 -16.10
C VAL A 191 3.65 16.40 -16.40
N ASP A 192 3.70 17.19 -17.48
CA ASP A 192 2.59 18.02 -17.93
C ASP A 192 1.59 17.20 -18.76
N VAL A 193 0.48 16.79 -18.15
CA VAL A 193 -0.53 15.97 -18.81
C VAL A 193 -1.20 16.66 -20.00
N ASN A 194 -1.31 17.99 -20.00
CA ASN A 194 -1.94 18.73 -21.09
C ASN A 194 -1.03 18.82 -22.31
N GLU A 195 0.28 18.88 -22.08
CA GLU A 195 1.29 18.79 -23.13
C GLU A 195 1.13 17.51 -23.94
N PHE A 196 1.04 16.35 -23.28
CA PHE A 196 0.85 15.06 -23.94
C PHE A 196 -0.49 14.98 -24.70
N ARG A 197 -1.57 15.49 -24.11
CA ARG A 197 -2.90 15.49 -24.75
C ARG A 197 -2.95 16.31 -26.03
N ARG A 198 -2.22 17.43 -26.11
CA ARG A 198 -2.09 18.23 -27.34
C ARG A 198 -1.50 17.42 -28.50
N HIS A 199 -0.73 16.39 -28.18
CA HIS A 199 -0.11 15.44 -29.13
C HIS A 199 -0.92 14.14 -29.28
N GLY A 200 -2.16 14.11 -28.81
CA GLY A 200 -3.04 12.93 -28.91
C GLY A 200 -2.59 11.73 -28.05
N ILE A 201 -1.82 11.97 -26.98
CA ILE A 201 -1.38 10.95 -26.04
C ILE A 201 -2.10 11.18 -24.71
N GLU A 202 -2.90 10.22 -24.25
CA GLU A 202 -3.61 10.32 -22.97
C GLU A 202 -2.76 9.72 -21.82
N PRO A 203 -2.24 10.52 -20.88
CA PRO A 203 -1.35 10.03 -19.82
C PRO A 203 -2.01 9.12 -18.80
N CYS A 204 -3.34 9.16 -18.69
CA CYS A 204 -4.11 8.33 -17.78
C CYS A 204 -4.71 7.07 -18.43
N SER A 205 -4.34 6.77 -19.68
CA SER A 205 -4.75 5.57 -20.43
C SER A 205 -4.33 4.24 -19.80
N TRP A 206 -3.45 4.24 -18.79
CA TRP A 206 -3.08 3.05 -18.03
C TRP A 206 -4.23 2.53 -17.14
N LEU A 207 -5.23 3.37 -16.86
CA LEU A 207 -6.44 3.01 -16.13
C LEU A 207 -7.43 2.19 -16.98
N GLU A 208 -7.36 2.29 -18.30
CA GLU A 208 -8.27 1.61 -19.24
C GLU A 208 -8.10 0.10 -19.13
N GLY A 209 -9.20 -0.65 -18.98
CA GLY A 209 -9.18 -2.12 -18.89
C GLY A 209 -8.67 -2.68 -17.56
N LEU A 210 -8.28 -1.84 -16.62
CA LEU A 210 -7.77 -2.27 -15.30
C LEU A 210 -8.85 -3.03 -14.50
N GLU A 211 -10.12 -2.69 -14.68
CA GLU A 211 -11.28 -3.36 -14.09
C GLU A 211 -11.41 -4.83 -14.50
N GLU A 212 -10.93 -5.22 -15.68
CA GLU A 212 -10.91 -6.61 -16.12
C GLU A 212 -9.98 -7.48 -15.26
N LEU A 213 -8.98 -6.87 -14.60
CA LEU A 213 -8.06 -7.54 -13.70
C LEU A 213 -8.69 -7.90 -12.35
N SER A 214 -9.96 -7.58 -12.12
CA SER A 214 -10.74 -8.19 -11.04
C SER A 214 -10.79 -9.73 -11.18
N ASP A 215 -10.70 -10.27 -12.40
CA ASP A 215 -10.53 -11.70 -12.65
C ASP A 215 -9.05 -12.11 -12.54
N LEU A 216 -8.73 -12.82 -11.45
CA LEU A 216 -7.40 -13.34 -11.20
C LEU A 216 -6.95 -14.40 -12.22
N LYS A 217 -7.85 -14.95 -13.03
CA LYS A 217 -7.53 -15.91 -14.11
C LYS A 217 -6.97 -15.24 -15.36
N LYS A 218 -6.93 -13.90 -15.43
CA LYS A 218 -6.28 -13.19 -16.54
C LYS A 218 -4.76 -13.44 -16.49
N PRO A 219 -4.11 -13.83 -17.61
CA PRO A 219 -2.67 -14.13 -17.65
C PRO A 219 -1.76 -12.99 -17.18
N TYR A 220 -2.25 -11.75 -17.20
CA TYR A 220 -1.58 -10.60 -16.60
C TYR A 220 -1.12 -10.87 -15.16
N TRP A 221 -1.96 -11.50 -14.33
CA TRP A 221 -1.60 -11.83 -12.95
C TRP A 221 -0.48 -12.86 -12.85
N PHE A 222 -0.39 -13.77 -13.83
CA PHE A 222 0.73 -14.71 -13.93
C PHE A 222 2.04 -13.99 -14.30
N GLY A 223 1.98 -12.99 -15.18
CA GLY A 223 3.11 -12.10 -15.48
C GLY A 223 3.54 -11.28 -14.26
N MET A 224 2.60 -10.70 -13.53
CA MET A 224 2.92 -10.01 -12.27
C MET A 224 3.58 -10.97 -11.26
N LYS A 225 3.13 -12.22 -11.17
CA LYS A 225 3.75 -13.25 -10.31
C LYS A 225 5.16 -13.63 -10.74
N ALA A 226 5.42 -13.70 -12.05
CA ALA A 226 6.74 -14.00 -12.57
C ALA A 226 7.74 -12.85 -12.31
N SER A 227 7.22 -11.63 -12.09
CA SER A 227 7.96 -10.42 -11.74
C SER A 227 7.82 -10.00 -10.25
N ASP A 228 7.08 -8.94 -9.94
CA ASP A 228 7.10 -8.24 -8.65
C ASP A 228 6.08 -8.72 -7.61
N LEU A 229 5.05 -9.48 -8.03
CA LEU A 229 3.97 -9.89 -7.14
C LEU A 229 4.44 -11.02 -6.21
N GLY A 230 4.64 -10.66 -4.94
CA GLY A 230 4.90 -11.62 -3.87
C GLY A 230 3.64 -12.39 -3.50
N ILE A 231 3.76 -13.72 -3.43
CA ILE A 231 2.66 -14.61 -3.02
C ILE A 231 3.10 -15.38 -1.78
N MET A 232 2.34 -15.26 -0.69
CA MET A 232 2.57 -16.01 0.54
C MET A 232 1.39 -16.91 0.84
N LYS A 233 1.64 -18.22 0.92
CA LYS A 233 0.64 -19.21 1.32
C LYS A 233 0.63 -19.36 2.84
N PHE A 234 -0.55 -19.21 3.44
CA PHE A 234 -0.84 -19.54 4.82
C PHE A 234 -1.86 -20.68 4.87
N THR A 235 -2.04 -21.30 6.04
CA THR A 235 -2.93 -22.47 6.22
C THR A 235 -4.35 -22.29 5.68
N ARG A 236 -4.90 -21.06 5.71
CA ARG A 236 -6.29 -20.77 5.31
C ARG A 236 -6.43 -19.59 4.33
N ARG A 237 -5.32 -19.03 3.85
CA ARG A 237 -5.34 -17.84 2.99
C ARG A 237 -4.10 -17.75 2.11
N ILE A 238 -4.25 -17.06 1.00
CA ILE A 238 -3.13 -16.62 0.16
C ILE A 238 -3.04 -15.11 0.29
N LYS A 239 -1.83 -14.59 0.53
CA LYS A 239 -1.55 -13.17 0.54
C LYS A 239 -0.84 -12.78 -0.73
N LEU A 240 -1.40 -11.84 -1.47
CA LEU A 240 -0.74 -11.16 -2.56
C LEU A 240 -0.15 -9.85 -2.03
N MET A 241 1.11 -9.55 -2.37
CA MET A 241 1.83 -8.41 -1.82
C MET A 241 2.75 -7.76 -2.85
N LEU A 242 2.69 -6.43 -2.91
CA LEU A 242 3.54 -5.58 -3.73
C LEU A 242 4.25 -4.56 -2.84
N ASN A 243 5.56 -4.39 -3.05
CA ASN A 243 6.39 -3.50 -2.25
C ASN A 243 6.99 -2.42 -3.14
N THR A 244 7.03 -1.18 -2.68
CA THR A 244 7.68 -0.12 -3.44
C THR A 244 8.20 1.02 -2.58
N THR A 245 9.25 1.66 -3.07
CA THR A 245 9.71 3.00 -2.66
C THR A 245 9.51 4.03 -3.78
N ASN A 246 9.06 3.61 -4.96
CA ASN A 246 8.83 4.45 -6.14
C ASN A 246 7.49 5.21 -6.03
N THR A 247 7.51 6.45 -6.48
CA THR A 247 6.37 7.38 -6.45
C THR A 247 5.17 6.90 -7.29
N ILE A 248 5.43 6.37 -8.47
CA ILE A 248 4.42 5.94 -9.43
C ILE A 248 3.79 4.62 -8.96
N ASP A 249 4.63 3.66 -8.55
CA ASP A 249 4.19 2.38 -8.00
C ASP A 249 3.34 2.55 -6.73
N ALA A 250 3.61 3.60 -5.93
CA ALA A 250 2.83 3.86 -4.72
C ALA A 250 1.34 4.04 -5.02
N VAL A 251 1.01 4.62 -6.17
CA VAL A 251 -0.37 4.80 -6.66
C VAL A 251 -0.80 3.56 -7.45
N PHE A 252 0.04 3.10 -8.38
CA PHE A 252 -0.27 1.98 -9.27
C PHE A 252 -0.55 0.68 -8.51
N PHE A 253 0.31 0.27 -7.56
CA PHE A 253 0.11 -0.98 -6.81
C PHE A 253 -1.14 -0.97 -5.94
N ALA A 254 -1.45 0.19 -5.34
CA ALA A 254 -2.69 0.36 -4.59
C ALA A 254 -3.90 0.18 -5.51
N LYS A 255 -3.89 0.83 -6.69
CA LYS A 255 -4.99 0.73 -7.66
C LYS A 255 -5.11 -0.67 -8.26
N LEU A 256 -3.99 -1.29 -8.64
CA LEU A 256 -3.96 -2.65 -9.20
C LEU A 256 -4.54 -3.67 -8.23
N LEU A 257 -4.15 -3.68 -6.94
CA LEU A 257 -4.72 -4.63 -5.99
C LEU A 257 -6.20 -4.33 -5.67
N SER A 258 -6.61 -3.06 -5.73
CA SER A 258 -7.99 -2.65 -5.44
C SER A 258 -9.02 -3.22 -6.43
N THR A 259 -8.60 -3.63 -7.63
CA THR A 259 -9.48 -4.28 -8.61
C THR A 259 -10.00 -5.63 -8.11
N VAL A 260 -9.20 -6.32 -7.29
CA VAL A 260 -9.55 -7.62 -6.70
C VAL A 260 -10.20 -7.42 -5.34
N LYS A 261 -9.55 -6.64 -4.47
CA LYS A 261 -10.00 -6.39 -3.10
C LYS A 261 -9.31 -5.15 -2.54
N VAL A 262 -10.00 -4.43 -1.66
CA VAL A 262 -9.42 -3.30 -0.94
C VAL A 262 -8.09 -3.69 -0.27
N PRO A 263 -6.95 -3.08 -0.65
CA PRO A 263 -5.64 -3.44 -0.13
C PRO A 263 -5.41 -2.86 1.26
N SER A 264 -4.69 -3.63 2.07
CA SER A 264 -4.07 -3.14 3.31
C SER A 264 -2.68 -2.59 3.03
N LEU A 265 -2.28 -1.57 3.77
CA LEU A 265 -0.96 -0.95 3.67
C LEU A 265 -0.14 -1.16 4.95
N ILE A 266 1.13 -1.56 4.78
CA ILE A 266 2.15 -1.52 5.82
C ILE A 266 3.22 -0.52 5.40
N ILE A 267 3.57 0.41 6.29
CA ILE A 267 4.66 1.35 6.10
C ILE A 267 5.84 0.87 6.94
N LYS A 268 6.98 0.62 6.31
CA LYS A 268 8.18 0.09 6.97
C LYS A 268 9.36 1.01 6.77
N TRP A 269 10.15 1.16 7.82
CA TRP A 269 11.50 1.70 7.72
C TRP A 269 12.43 0.54 7.37
N ASP A 270 13.02 0.59 6.19
CA ASP A 270 14.10 -0.34 5.86
C ASP A 270 15.44 0.30 6.26
N LYS A 271 16.21 -0.44 7.06
CA LYS A 271 17.64 -0.19 7.17
C LYS A 271 18.23 -0.63 5.85
N SER A 272 18.47 0.31 4.95
CA SER A 272 19.23 0.06 3.73
C SER A 272 20.60 -0.54 4.10
N SER A 273 20.74 -1.86 4.01
CA SER A 273 22.04 -2.54 4.02
C SER A 273 22.69 -2.53 2.63
N THR A 274 22.03 -1.93 1.64
CA THR A 274 22.49 -1.90 0.25
C THR A 274 22.86 -0.46 -0.14
N ILE A 275 24.17 -0.25 -0.24
CA ILE A 275 24.87 0.96 -0.69
C ILE A 275 24.51 1.24 -2.17
N ILE A 276 23.28 1.69 -2.49
CA ILE A 276 22.88 1.89 -3.91
C ILE A 276 22.58 3.37 -4.24
N ALA A 277 22.50 4.24 -3.24
CA ALA A 277 22.66 5.68 -3.46
C ALA A 277 23.42 6.28 -2.27
N LYS A 278 24.57 6.92 -2.52
CA LYS A 278 25.40 7.60 -1.51
C LYS A 278 24.64 8.61 -0.64
N TYR A 279 23.40 8.98 -1.01
CA TYR A 279 22.60 10.05 -0.42
C TYR A 279 21.37 9.58 0.34
N ILE A 280 21.11 8.26 0.45
CA ILE A 280 19.88 7.73 1.07
C ILE A 280 20.23 6.97 2.33
N HIS A 281 20.02 7.61 3.48
CA HIS A 281 20.35 7.05 4.79
C HIS A 281 19.21 6.21 5.41
N ARG A 282 17.96 6.38 4.96
CA ARG A 282 16.77 5.62 5.38
C ARG A 282 15.75 5.57 4.25
N THR A 283 15.27 4.39 3.90
CA THR A 283 14.20 4.21 2.90
C THR A 283 12.89 3.86 3.59
N ILE A 284 11.80 4.51 3.18
CA ILE A 284 10.44 4.14 3.60
C ILE A 284 9.83 3.28 2.50
N THR A 285 9.59 2.02 2.81
CA THR A 285 8.96 1.07 1.91
C THR A 285 7.47 0.99 2.21
N LEU A 286 6.65 1.08 1.17
CA LEU A 286 5.22 0.79 1.23
C LEU A 286 4.98 -0.65 0.80
N SER A 287 4.32 -1.44 1.64
CA SER A 287 3.88 -2.80 1.32
C SER A 287 2.36 -2.84 1.22
N TYR A 288 1.82 -2.97 0.02
CA TYR A 288 0.40 -3.22 -0.20
C TYR A 288 0.13 -4.72 -0.23
N TYR A 289 -0.96 -5.16 0.41
CA TYR A 289 -1.34 -6.56 0.36
C TYR A 289 -2.85 -6.79 0.44
N ILE A 290 -3.29 -7.89 -0.16
CA ILE A 290 -4.65 -8.44 -0.01
C ILE A 290 -4.59 -9.89 0.45
N ASP A 291 -5.53 -10.27 1.30
CA ASP A 291 -5.73 -11.65 1.73
C ASP A 291 -6.92 -12.27 0.99
N LEU A 292 -6.65 -13.37 0.30
CA LEU A 292 -7.57 -14.19 -0.50
C LEU A 292 -7.82 -15.55 0.16
N GLY A 293 -8.93 -16.19 -0.20
CA GLY A 293 -9.15 -17.61 0.12
C GLY A 293 -8.12 -18.50 -0.59
N ILE A 294 -7.86 -19.69 -0.05
CA ILE A 294 -6.80 -20.58 -0.59
C ILE A 294 -7.08 -21.06 -2.03
N ASP A 295 -8.36 -21.19 -2.40
CA ASP A 295 -8.80 -21.68 -3.72
C ASP A 295 -9.07 -20.55 -4.74
N VAL A 296 -8.79 -19.29 -4.36
CA VAL A 296 -9.10 -18.11 -5.19
C VAL A 296 -7.97 -17.83 -6.19
N TRP A 297 -6.72 -18.13 -5.83
CA TRP A 297 -5.57 -17.90 -6.69
C TRP A 297 -5.42 -19.04 -7.72
N PRO A 298 -5.54 -18.78 -9.03
CA PRO A 298 -5.63 -19.86 -10.03
C PRO A 298 -4.29 -20.33 -10.57
N TRP A 299 -3.20 -19.60 -10.30
CA TRP A 299 -1.89 -19.87 -10.88
C TRP A 299 -0.98 -20.68 -9.95
N PRO A 300 0.00 -21.43 -10.49
CA PRO A 300 0.99 -22.09 -9.66
C PRO A 300 1.82 -21.09 -8.84
N ILE A 301 1.89 -21.31 -7.53
CA ILE A 301 2.72 -20.51 -6.61
C ILE A 301 4.20 -20.85 -6.84
N GLU A 302 4.50 -22.13 -6.96
CA GLU A 302 5.81 -22.66 -7.35
C GLU A 302 5.62 -23.40 -8.68
N PHE A 303 6.59 -23.30 -9.56
CA PHE A 303 6.60 -24.02 -10.83
C PHE A 303 8.03 -24.37 -11.24
N SER A 304 8.18 -25.49 -11.94
CA SER A 304 9.41 -25.79 -12.68
C SER A 304 9.48 -24.98 -13.98
N VAL A 305 10.65 -24.97 -14.64
CA VAL A 305 10.79 -24.35 -15.97
C VAL A 305 9.86 -25.01 -16.98
N ASP A 306 9.74 -26.34 -16.95
CA ASP A 306 8.88 -27.10 -17.85
C ASP A 306 7.39 -26.80 -17.64
N GLU A 307 6.95 -26.63 -16.38
CA GLU A 307 5.58 -26.22 -16.07
C GLU A 307 5.30 -24.82 -16.57
N PHE A 308 6.24 -23.90 -16.38
CA PHE A 308 6.15 -22.54 -16.88
C PHE A 308 6.06 -22.51 -18.42
N GLU A 309 6.90 -23.29 -19.10
CA GLU A 309 6.88 -23.43 -20.55
C GLU A 309 5.54 -23.98 -21.05
N LYS A 310 5.01 -25.02 -20.42
CA LYS A 310 3.69 -25.60 -20.79
C LYS A 310 2.58 -24.56 -20.72
N ILE A 311 2.56 -23.73 -19.67
CA ILE A 311 1.58 -22.65 -19.50
C ILE A 311 1.74 -21.60 -20.60
N LEU A 312 2.96 -21.13 -20.86
CA LEU A 312 3.20 -20.13 -21.92
C LEU A 312 2.85 -20.65 -23.32
N ASN A 313 3.12 -21.94 -23.57
CA ASN A 313 2.79 -22.57 -24.83
C ASN A 313 1.27 -22.76 -25.00
N SER A 314 0.50 -22.95 -23.93
CA SER A 314 -0.97 -23.06 -24.02
C SER A 314 -1.69 -21.74 -24.23
N PHE A 315 -1.06 -20.60 -23.93
CA PHE A 315 -1.67 -19.28 -24.17
C PHE A 315 -1.92 -19.00 -25.65
N THR A 316 -3.06 -18.38 -25.96
CA THR A 316 -3.27 -17.68 -27.22
C THR A 316 -2.32 -16.48 -27.37
N ASP A 317 -2.23 -15.91 -28.56
CA ASP A 317 -1.43 -14.69 -28.82
C ASP A 317 -1.86 -13.52 -27.92
N GLU A 318 -3.16 -13.42 -27.64
CA GLU A 318 -3.72 -12.38 -26.78
C GLU A 318 -3.35 -12.61 -25.31
N GLU A 319 -3.52 -13.84 -24.82
CA GLU A 319 -3.15 -14.23 -23.46
C GLU A 319 -1.65 -14.07 -23.20
N LEU A 320 -0.81 -14.42 -24.18
CA LEU A 320 0.63 -14.16 -24.10
C LEU A 320 0.93 -12.66 -24.04
N SER A 321 0.19 -11.84 -24.78
CA SER A 321 0.35 -10.37 -24.73
C SER A 321 -0.02 -9.80 -23.36
N MET A 322 -1.10 -10.30 -22.75
CA MET A 322 -1.50 -9.94 -21.37
C MET A 322 -0.43 -10.37 -20.34
N PHE A 323 0.07 -11.61 -20.47
CA PHE A 323 1.13 -12.12 -19.61
C PHE A 323 2.39 -11.24 -19.69
N LEU A 324 2.85 -10.91 -20.90
CA LEU A 324 4.05 -10.09 -21.09
C LEU A 324 3.86 -8.67 -20.55
N ALA A 325 2.67 -8.10 -20.66
CA ALA A 325 2.40 -6.79 -20.06
C ALA A 325 2.51 -6.84 -18.53
N GLY A 326 1.95 -7.87 -17.88
CA GLY A 326 2.11 -8.06 -16.43
C GLY A 326 3.56 -8.29 -16.00
N GLU A 327 4.34 -9.06 -16.78
CA GLU A 327 5.77 -9.25 -16.53
C GLU A 327 6.53 -7.91 -16.66
N ILE A 328 6.20 -7.13 -17.68
CA ILE A 328 6.81 -5.82 -17.94
C ILE A 328 6.41 -4.80 -16.87
N ASP A 329 5.19 -4.88 -16.34
CA ASP A 329 4.68 -4.01 -15.29
C ASP A 329 5.24 -4.29 -13.90
N GLY A 330 5.90 -5.44 -13.69
CA GLY A 330 6.76 -5.65 -12.53
C GLY A 330 8.22 -5.33 -12.84
N ASP A 331 8.89 -6.24 -13.56
CA ASP A 331 10.35 -6.26 -13.74
C ASP A 331 10.79 -5.69 -15.12
N GLY A 332 9.89 -5.10 -15.89
CA GLY A 332 10.19 -4.59 -17.23
C GLY A 332 10.71 -3.15 -17.29
N THR A 333 11.29 -2.80 -18.43
CA THR A 333 11.67 -1.43 -18.81
C THR A 333 11.20 -1.14 -20.22
N ILE A 334 10.52 -0.02 -20.39
CA ILE A 334 10.23 0.59 -21.70
C ILE A 334 10.98 1.93 -21.73
N CYS A 335 11.88 2.09 -22.69
CA CYS A 335 12.64 3.31 -22.85
C CYS A 335 13.01 3.56 -24.31
N ALA A 336 13.53 4.74 -24.60
CA ALA A 336 14.12 5.09 -25.88
C ALA A 336 15.39 5.91 -25.68
N PHE A 337 16.22 5.98 -26.71
CA PHE A 337 17.33 6.93 -26.78
C PHE A 337 17.44 7.50 -28.19
N ILE A 338 17.92 8.73 -28.30
CA ILE A 338 18.22 9.38 -29.58
C ILE A 338 19.70 9.18 -29.87
N ASP A 339 20.03 8.70 -31.06
CA ASP A 339 21.42 8.54 -31.48
C ASP A 339 22.01 9.86 -32.02
N LYS A 340 23.27 9.81 -32.48
CA LYS A 340 23.94 11.01 -33.04
C LYS A 340 23.33 11.48 -34.35
N GLU A 341 22.69 10.56 -35.08
CA GLU A 341 22.03 10.82 -36.35
C GLU A 341 20.56 11.21 -36.14
N LYS A 342 20.17 11.47 -34.90
CA LYS A 342 18.84 11.95 -34.51
C LYS A 342 17.72 10.92 -34.69
N TYR A 343 18.07 9.63 -34.71
CA TYR A 343 17.09 8.56 -34.74
C TYR A 343 16.72 8.10 -33.33
N VAL A 344 15.41 8.01 -33.07
CA VAL A 344 14.87 7.43 -31.84
C VAL A 344 14.92 5.90 -31.90
N HIS A 345 15.66 5.28 -30.99
CA HIS A 345 15.73 3.84 -30.82
C HIS A 345 14.90 3.38 -29.63
N ALA A 346 13.81 2.65 -29.90
CA ALA A 346 12.98 2.04 -28.87
C ALA A 346 13.65 0.82 -28.23
N ILE A 347 13.46 0.64 -26.93
CA ILE A 347 13.92 -0.53 -26.16
C ILE A 347 12.79 -1.03 -25.27
N VAL A 348 12.52 -2.33 -25.34
CA VAL A 348 11.76 -3.07 -24.32
C VAL A 348 12.68 -4.11 -23.70
N ARG A 349 12.72 -4.17 -22.38
CA ARG A 349 13.59 -5.10 -21.64
C ARG A 349 12.85 -5.75 -20.49
N ILE A 350 13.06 -7.04 -20.29
CA ILE A 350 12.65 -7.79 -19.09
C ILE A 350 13.93 -8.23 -18.38
N VAL A 351 14.10 -7.88 -17.11
CA VAL A 351 15.33 -8.20 -16.36
C VAL A 351 15.12 -9.30 -15.33
N ALA A 352 16.16 -10.10 -15.13
CA ALA A 352 16.23 -11.07 -14.04
C ALA A 352 17.59 -11.00 -13.34
N CYS A 353 17.63 -11.37 -12.06
CA CYS A 353 18.89 -11.53 -11.35
C CYS A 353 19.75 -12.61 -12.01
N LYS A 354 21.08 -12.41 -12.06
CA LYS A 354 22.01 -13.39 -12.63
C LYS A 354 21.99 -14.72 -11.88
N ALA A 355 22.11 -14.66 -10.56
CA ALA A 355 22.22 -15.82 -9.69
C ALA A 355 20.87 -16.25 -9.11
N CYS A 356 19.83 -16.35 -9.94
CA CYS A 356 18.52 -16.80 -9.47
C CYS A 356 17.76 -17.63 -10.52
N PRO A 357 16.82 -18.50 -10.09
CA PRO A 357 16.05 -19.35 -11.00
C PRO A 357 15.29 -18.58 -12.09
N LYS A 358 14.87 -17.33 -11.79
CA LYS A 358 14.19 -16.47 -12.77
C LYS A 358 15.04 -16.17 -14.01
N ARG A 359 16.37 -16.33 -13.96
CA ARG A 359 17.21 -16.15 -15.14
C ARG A 359 16.83 -17.09 -16.29
N LEU A 360 16.48 -18.33 -15.98
CA LEU A 360 16.07 -19.33 -16.97
C LEU A 360 14.78 -18.94 -17.70
N ILE A 361 13.92 -18.14 -17.05
CA ILE A 361 12.69 -17.62 -17.66
C ILE A 361 13.00 -16.71 -18.85
N LEU A 362 14.12 -15.97 -18.84
CA LEU A 362 14.45 -15.06 -19.95
C LEU A 362 14.72 -15.81 -21.27
N ASP A 363 15.39 -16.96 -21.22
CA ASP A 363 15.68 -17.75 -22.43
C ASP A 363 14.39 -18.35 -22.99
N LEU A 364 13.54 -18.86 -22.11
CA LEU A 364 12.22 -19.39 -22.49
C LEU A 364 11.31 -18.30 -23.09
N LEU A 365 11.25 -17.11 -22.48
CA LEU A 365 10.48 -16.00 -23.02
C LEU A 365 10.99 -15.58 -24.40
N LYS A 366 12.31 -15.53 -24.59
CA LYS A 366 12.93 -15.23 -25.88
C LYS A 366 12.45 -16.20 -26.96
N GLU A 367 12.44 -17.49 -26.67
CA GLU A 367 12.01 -18.53 -27.62
C GLU A 367 10.51 -18.46 -27.93
N VAL A 368 9.67 -18.36 -26.89
CA VAL A 368 8.21 -18.30 -27.05
C VAL A 368 7.79 -17.05 -27.85
N ILE A 369 8.39 -15.88 -27.55
CA ILE A 369 8.10 -14.63 -28.26
C ILE A 369 8.57 -14.70 -29.72
N ALA A 370 9.74 -15.28 -29.97
CA ALA A 370 10.23 -15.47 -31.34
C ALA A 370 9.31 -16.42 -32.13
N LYS A 371 8.88 -17.53 -31.53
CA LYS A 371 8.03 -18.54 -32.17
C LYS A 371 6.62 -18.02 -32.45
N LYS A 372 5.96 -17.39 -31.48
CA LYS A 372 4.55 -16.95 -31.61
C LYS A 372 4.42 -15.60 -32.32
N PHE A 373 5.29 -14.63 -32.02
CA PHE A 373 5.17 -13.29 -32.57
C PHE A 373 6.14 -12.98 -33.71
N GLY A 374 7.13 -13.84 -33.96
CA GLY A 374 8.20 -13.56 -34.93
C GLY A 374 9.03 -12.34 -34.55
N ILE A 375 9.17 -12.06 -33.26
CA ILE A 375 9.91 -10.91 -32.71
C ILE A 375 11.17 -11.43 -32.04
N ILE A 376 12.33 -10.94 -32.49
CA ILE A 376 13.62 -11.42 -32.01
C ILE A 376 14.14 -10.50 -30.91
N GLY A 377 14.44 -11.09 -29.75
CA GLY A 377 15.10 -10.44 -28.62
C GLY A 377 16.49 -11.03 -28.38
N HIS A 378 17.33 -10.28 -27.67
CA HIS A 378 18.70 -10.66 -27.34
C HIS A 378 18.88 -10.65 -25.83
N ILE A 379 19.63 -11.62 -25.31
CA ILE A 379 20.03 -11.61 -23.91
C ILE A 379 21.26 -10.71 -23.80
N GLU A 380 21.14 -9.68 -22.97
CA GLU A 380 22.22 -8.78 -22.59
C GLU A 380 22.60 -9.02 -21.14
N SER A 381 23.90 -9.00 -20.84
CA SER A 381 24.42 -9.21 -19.49
C SER A 381 24.90 -7.90 -18.88
N TYR A 382 24.49 -7.63 -17.64
CA TYR A 382 24.89 -6.45 -16.85
C TYR A 382 25.61 -6.88 -15.57
N GLU A 383 26.08 -5.95 -14.77
CA GLU A 383 26.88 -6.28 -13.58
C GLU A 383 26.19 -7.28 -12.63
N THR A 384 24.90 -7.04 -12.31
CA THR A 384 24.14 -7.82 -11.31
C THR A 384 22.93 -8.56 -11.87
N THR A 385 22.54 -8.27 -13.12
CA THR A 385 21.33 -8.80 -13.77
C THR A 385 21.62 -9.20 -15.21
N ASP A 386 20.77 -10.04 -15.79
CA ASP A 386 20.68 -10.23 -17.23
C ASP A 386 19.31 -9.71 -17.71
N GLY A 387 19.21 -9.34 -18.99
CA GLY A 387 17.97 -8.82 -19.56
C GLY A 387 17.68 -9.34 -20.96
N LEU A 388 16.46 -9.82 -21.18
CA LEU A 388 15.91 -10.04 -22.51
C LEU A 388 15.52 -8.69 -23.11
N THR A 389 16.25 -8.24 -24.11
CA THR A 389 16.13 -6.92 -24.71
C THR A 389 15.68 -6.99 -26.16
N PHE A 390 14.67 -6.20 -26.50
CA PHE A 390 14.16 -5.98 -27.85
C PHE A 390 14.53 -4.57 -28.29
N HIS A 391 15.07 -4.43 -29.50
CA HIS A 391 15.56 -3.16 -30.03
C HIS A 391 14.74 -2.67 -31.22
N SER A 392 14.58 -1.35 -31.29
CA SER A 392 14.04 -0.59 -32.43
C SER A 392 12.78 -1.24 -33.01
N LYS A 393 12.82 -1.73 -34.26
CA LYS A 393 11.68 -2.35 -34.94
C LYS A 393 11.06 -3.52 -34.15
N ASN A 394 11.88 -4.34 -33.48
CA ASN A 394 11.37 -5.46 -32.68
C ASN A 394 10.70 -4.97 -31.39
N ALA A 395 11.24 -3.93 -30.76
CA ALA A 395 10.60 -3.26 -29.63
C ALA A 395 9.22 -2.70 -30.02
N VAL A 396 9.15 -1.95 -31.13
CA VAL A 396 7.89 -1.36 -31.62
C VAL A 396 6.86 -2.43 -31.99
N ARG A 397 7.28 -3.52 -32.66
CA ARG A 397 6.40 -4.66 -32.95
C ARG A 397 5.84 -5.30 -31.69
N LEU A 398 6.66 -5.38 -30.62
CA LEU A 398 6.21 -5.91 -29.34
C LEU A 398 5.24 -4.95 -28.65
N LEU A 399 5.58 -3.66 -28.58
CA LEU A 399 4.75 -2.61 -28.00
C LEU A 399 3.35 -2.59 -28.62
N ARG A 400 3.24 -2.63 -29.95
CA ARG A 400 1.93 -2.67 -30.65
C ARG A 400 1.01 -3.82 -30.20
N ARG A 401 1.58 -4.93 -29.72
CA ARG A 401 0.81 -6.09 -29.24
C ARG A 401 0.40 -5.92 -27.78
N ILE A 402 1.29 -5.41 -26.95
CA ILE A 402 1.12 -5.43 -25.49
C ILE A 402 0.55 -4.14 -24.92
N VAL A 403 0.67 -3.00 -25.63
CA VAL A 403 0.49 -1.67 -25.04
C VAL A 403 -0.86 -1.53 -24.33
N LYS A 404 -1.95 -2.07 -24.90
CA LYS A 404 -3.30 -2.04 -24.32
C LYS A 404 -3.46 -2.80 -22.98
N TYR A 405 -2.51 -3.67 -22.65
CA TYR A 405 -2.48 -4.43 -21.39
C TYR A 405 -1.43 -3.91 -20.41
N VAL A 406 -0.65 -2.89 -20.80
CA VAL A 406 0.35 -2.26 -19.94
C VAL A 406 -0.37 -1.24 -19.06
N HIS A 407 -0.40 -1.50 -17.76
CA HIS A 407 -1.06 -0.69 -16.77
C HIS A 407 -0.10 0.06 -15.84
N HIS A 408 1.21 -0.22 -15.87
CA HIS A 408 2.16 0.62 -15.14
C HIS A 408 2.22 2.03 -15.79
N PRO A 409 1.92 3.11 -15.04
CA PRO A 409 1.69 4.44 -15.63
C PRO A 409 2.83 4.96 -16.51
N LEU A 410 4.08 4.88 -16.03
CA LEU A 410 5.26 5.35 -16.79
C LEU A 410 5.54 4.49 -18.01
N ARG A 411 5.28 3.18 -17.93
CA ARG A 411 5.59 2.24 -18.99
C ARG A 411 4.57 2.39 -20.11
N ARG A 412 3.28 2.51 -19.77
CA ARG A 412 2.20 2.86 -20.70
C ARG A 412 2.46 4.20 -21.39
N LEU A 413 2.76 5.26 -20.65
CA LEU A 413 3.04 6.58 -21.22
C LEU A 413 4.23 6.55 -22.20
N ARG A 414 5.34 5.90 -21.82
CA ARG A 414 6.50 5.75 -22.72
C ARG A 414 6.19 4.89 -23.93
N ALA A 415 5.41 3.82 -23.78
CA ALA A 415 5.00 2.98 -24.89
C ALA A 415 4.18 3.78 -25.90
N GLU A 416 3.16 4.52 -25.44
CA GLU A 416 2.33 5.38 -26.29
C GLU A 416 3.14 6.47 -26.99
N LEU A 417 4.09 7.10 -26.28
CA LEU A 417 4.98 8.11 -26.84
C LEU A 417 5.91 7.54 -27.93
N ILE A 418 6.50 6.36 -27.69
CA ILE A 418 7.31 5.65 -28.68
C ILE A 418 6.48 5.29 -29.91
N LEU A 419 5.27 4.75 -29.71
CA LEU A 419 4.39 4.39 -30.82
C LEU A 419 3.98 5.63 -31.63
N ALA A 420 3.65 6.75 -30.97
CA ALA A 420 3.32 8.01 -31.63
C ALA A 420 4.44 8.49 -32.56
N TYR A 421 5.69 8.44 -32.11
CA TYR A 421 6.84 8.79 -32.96
C TYR A 421 6.99 7.83 -34.15
N TYR A 422 6.96 6.52 -33.90
CA TYR A 422 7.13 5.52 -34.97
C TYR A 422 5.94 5.45 -35.96
N GLU A 423 4.81 6.04 -35.61
CA GLU A 423 3.62 6.20 -36.45
C GLU A 423 3.63 7.54 -37.21
N GLY A 424 4.60 8.42 -36.95
CA GLY A 424 4.69 9.74 -37.56
C GLY A 424 3.64 10.74 -37.04
N ARG A 425 3.06 10.49 -35.85
CA ARG A 425 2.11 11.41 -35.22
C ARG A 425 2.80 12.60 -34.55
N ILE A 426 4.05 12.45 -34.18
CA ILE A 426 4.92 13.48 -33.61
C ILE A 426 6.31 13.42 -34.25
N ASP A 427 7.00 14.54 -34.29
CA ASP A 427 8.38 14.60 -34.77
C ASP A 427 9.43 14.27 -33.68
N GLU A 428 10.70 14.24 -34.06
CA GLU A 428 11.83 13.98 -33.15
C GLU A 428 11.91 15.01 -32.02
N LYS A 429 11.69 16.29 -32.32
CA LYS A 429 11.81 17.39 -31.36
C LYS A 429 10.68 17.35 -30.33
N GLU A 430 9.48 17.03 -30.79
CA GLU A 430 8.32 16.78 -29.94
C GLU A 430 8.55 15.54 -29.07
N PHE A 431 9.09 14.45 -29.64
CA PHE A 431 9.44 13.25 -28.90
C PHE A 431 10.46 13.55 -27.80
N GLU A 432 11.59 14.20 -28.13
CA GLU A 432 12.64 14.54 -27.17
C GLU A 432 12.09 15.32 -25.98
N ARG A 433 11.32 16.37 -26.26
CA ARG A 433 10.73 17.27 -25.27
C ARG A 433 9.71 16.58 -24.36
N LEU A 434 8.88 15.69 -24.90
CA LEU A 434 7.92 14.90 -24.09
C LEU A 434 8.64 13.82 -23.29
N TYR A 435 9.62 13.14 -23.90
CA TYR A 435 10.32 12.02 -23.29
C TYR A 435 11.17 12.46 -22.09
N GLU A 436 11.78 13.65 -22.15
CA GLU A 436 12.58 14.25 -21.07
C GLU A 436 11.82 14.32 -19.74
N GLN A 437 10.52 14.64 -19.77
CA GLN A 437 9.68 14.69 -18.56
C GLN A 437 9.55 13.32 -17.86
N THR A 438 9.70 12.25 -18.64
CA THR A 438 9.61 10.87 -18.17
C THR A 438 10.95 10.32 -17.68
N GLU A 439 12.07 11.01 -17.93
CA GLU A 439 13.40 10.55 -17.54
C GLU A 439 13.61 10.58 -16.02
N TYR A 440 14.54 9.73 -15.57
CA TYR A 440 15.01 9.77 -14.19
C TYR A 440 16.27 10.66 -14.10
N VAL A 441 16.40 11.41 -13.02
CA VAL A 441 17.59 12.21 -12.71
C VAL A 441 18.75 11.28 -12.34
N LEU A 442 19.88 11.42 -13.02
CA LEU A 442 21.08 10.61 -12.79
C LEU A 442 21.97 11.21 -11.72
N GLY A 443 22.43 10.39 -10.78
CA GLY A 443 23.47 10.78 -9.81
C GLY A 443 23.01 11.75 -8.72
N GLY A 444 21.74 12.14 -8.71
CA GLY A 444 21.13 13.03 -7.71
C GLY A 444 19.77 12.53 -7.21
N PRO A 445 19.14 13.26 -6.27
CA PRO A 445 17.77 13.00 -5.85
C PRO A 445 16.80 13.09 -7.03
N ASP A 446 15.81 12.20 -7.05
CA ASP A 446 14.79 12.15 -8.09
C ASP A 446 13.43 11.93 -7.43
N VAL A 447 12.47 12.83 -7.68
CA VAL A 447 11.10 12.77 -7.14
C VAL A 447 10.37 11.48 -7.50
N LYS A 448 10.79 10.76 -8.54
CA LYS A 448 10.22 9.46 -8.94
C LYS A 448 10.76 8.31 -8.08
N ARG A 449 11.86 8.50 -7.33
CA ARG A 449 12.57 7.47 -6.54
C ARG A 449 12.54 7.76 -5.05
N ASN A 450 12.12 6.79 -4.23
CA ASN A 450 12.12 6.88 -2.77
C ASN A 450 11.19 7.97 -2.17
N HIS A 451 10.20 8.42 -2.94
CA HIS A 451 9.16 9.35 -2.52
C HIS A 451 7.76 8.69 -2.48
N ALA A 452 7.68 7.35 -2.43
CA ALA A 452 6.41 6.62 -2.38
C ALA A 452 5.45 7.11 -1.29
N LEU A 453 5.94 7.38 -0.07
CA LEU A 453 5.08 7.87 1.02
C LEU A 453 4.52 9.27 0.73
N GLU A 454 5.32 10.17 0.15
CA GLU A 454 4.89 11.52 -0.22
C GLU A 454 3.89 11.49 -1.39
N ALA A 455 4.14 10.61 -2.36
CA ALA A 455 3.22 10.34 -3.45
C ALA A 455 1.87 9.87 -2.92
N LEU A 456 1.89 8.92 -1.98
CA LEU A 456 0.68 8.39 -1.37
C LEU A 456 -0.12 9.48 -0.62
N THR A 457 0.55 10.38 0.10
CA THR A 457 -0.14 11.44 0.86
C THR A 457 -0.73 12.53 -0.04
N ARG A 458 -0.17 12.75 -1.24
CA ARG A 458 -0.64 13.78 -2.19
C ARG A 458 -1.63 13.24 -3.23
N ALA A 459 -1.39 12.06 -3.76
CA ALA A 459 -2.14 11.52 -4.90
C ALA A 459 -3.26 10.57 -4.50
N ALA A 460 -3.32 10.05 -3.26
CA ALA A 460 -4.42 9.17 -2.88
C ALA A 460 -5.59 9.92 -2.21
N PRO A 461 -6.84 9.63 -2.60
CA PRO A 461 -8.01 9.92 -1.77
C PRO A 461 -7.98 8.95 -0.57
N GLN A 462 -7.11 9.24 0.39
CA GLN A 462 -6.93 8.51 1.66
C GLN A 462 -6.99 6.97 1.58
N THR A 463 -5.97 6.36 0.99
CA THR A 463 -5.74 4.92 1.14
C THR A 463 -5.63 4.54 2.62
N HIS A 464 -6.41 3.52 2.96
CA HIS A 464 -6.50 2.76 4.20
C HIS A 464 -5.19 2.57 4.99
N THR A 465 -4.75 3.57 5.76
CA THR A 465 -3.65 3.38 6.74
C THR A 465 -4.14 2.56 7.93
N HIS A 466 -3.81 1.26 7.94
CA HIS A 466 -3.88 0.46 9.15
C HIS A 466 -2.74 0.90 10.06
N ARG A 467 -3.01 1.75 11.07
CA ARG A 467 -2.13 1.82 12.24
C ARG A 467 -2.26 0.52 13.02
N VAL A 468 -1.55 -0.52 12.60
CA VAL A 468 -1.11 -1.57 13.52
C VAL A 468 0.31 -1.19 13.90
N LEU A 469 0.45 -0.55 15.07
CA LEU A 469 1.72 -0.50 15.77
C LEU A 469 2.03 -1.91 16.24
N THR A 470 2.57 -2.74 15.35
CA THR A 470 3.21 -3.99 15.75
C THR A 470 4.64 -3.65 16.13
N THR A 471 4.84 -3.39 17.43
CA THR A 471 6.16 -3.49 18.03
C THR A 471 6.57 -4.96 17.96
N ILE A 472 7.28 -5.34 16.91
CA ILE A 472 7.98 -6.62 16.88
C ILE A 472 9.16 -6.44 17.84
N LYS A 473 8.99 -6.92 19.08
CA LYS A 473 10.14 -7.17 19.96
C LYS A 473 10.95 -8.27 19.29
N GLN A 474 12.19 -7.93 18.89
CA GLN A 474 13.21 -8.91 18.55
C GLN A 474 13.58 -9.73 19.78
#